data_AF-A0A6S7GVI8-F1
#
_entry.id   AF-A0A6S7GVI8-F1
#
_cell.length_a   1.000
_cell.length_b   1.000
_cell.length_c   1.000
_cell.angle_alpha   90.00
_cell.angle_beta   90.00
_cell.angle_gamma   90.00
#
_symmetry.space_group_name_H-M   'P 1'
#
loop_
_entity.id
_entity.type
_entity.pdbx_description
1 polymer ?
#
loop_
_entity_poly.entity_id
_entity_poly.type
_entity_poly.pdbx_seq_one_letter_code
_entity_poly.pdbx_strand_id
1 'polypeptide(L)'
;MCVGGFIYLFIYFFCAVMSPPLAVFLGFFLARPPLGLNIPVAAVTPLIFEEFTRELAAYPLSKRRYVLDGIRLGFRVGWEPDRVSLRSRTSNMRSASDHPEVVDAYLFSELAARCVAGPFTSPPVPLLRVSPFGVIPKNHQPGKWRLILDLSSPAGHSVNDGIPKDPYSLHFVKVDDAIRALVDMGPGALMAKFDVKAAYRNIPIHPDDRYLLGMKWRDRFYVDLVLPFGLRSAPFIFNSVAEAVEWILVHNNAVSPLFHYLDDFLTMGPANSSICQSHMDNAFTVFARLGLPLHLQKCEGPFTVLVFLGIELDSVQQLARLPRDKVDRILRLLQSWSRKKTCTRRDLESLIDLLCCFRHRDHPIRLNVEFRRDLQWWLSFFLEWKGVSFFLAPAVSQLPDLVISSDASGSCGFGAL
;
A
#
# COMPACT_ATOMS: atom_id res chain seq x y z
N MET A 1 -51.97 -6.81 -9.37
CA MET A 1 -51.53 -5.40 -9.43
C MET A 1 -50.11 -5.31 -8.88
N CYS A 2 -49.12 -5.52 -9.74
CA CYS A 2 -47.70 -5.34 -9.44
C CYS A 2 -47.28 -3.99 -10.01
N VAL A 3 -47.01 -3.00 -9.16
CA VAL A 3 -46.44 -1.71 -9.59
C VAL A 3 -45.20 -1.32 -8.76
N GLY A 4 -44.75 -2.16 -7.81
CA GLY A 4 -43.58 -1.86 -6.96
C GLY A 4 -42.21 -2.24 -7.55
N GLY A 5 -42.17 -3.13 -8.55
CA GLY A 5 -40.90 -3.71 -9.05
C GLY A 5 -40.26 -2.97 -10.23
N PHE A 6 -41.02 -2.17 -10.98
CA PHE A 6 -40.51 -1.52 -12.21
C PHE A 6 -39.78 -0.20 -11.94
N ILE A 7 -40.09 0.50 -10.85
CA ILE A 7 -39.48 1.81 -10.55
C ILE A 7 -38.03 1.66 -10.09
N TYR A 8 -37.70 0.60 -9.33
CA TYR A 8 -36.33 0.36 -8.85
C TYR A 8 -35.36 -0.06 -9.96
N LEU A 9 -35.84 -0.81 -10.95
CA LEU A 9 -35.01 -1.22 -12.09
C LEU A 9 -34.74 -0.06 -13.06
N PHE A 10 -35.69 0.86 -13.21
CA PHE A 10 -35.56 2.05 -14.07
C PHE A 10 -34.53 3.06 -13.52
N ILE A 11 -34.46 3.23 -12.19
CA ILE A 11 -33.51 4.15 -11.54
C ILE A 11 -32.06 3.65 -11.68
N TYR A 12 -31.83 2.34 -11.55
CA TYR A 12 -30.50 1.75 -11.73
C TYR A 12 -30.00 1.85 -13.17
N PHE A 13 -30.90 1.71 -14.15
CA PHE A 13 -30.53 1.81 -15.56
C PHE A 13 -30.22 3.25 -15.99
N PHE A 14 -30.92 4.25 -15.43
CA PHE A 14 -30.65 5.66 -15.72
C PHE A 14 -29.32 6.16 -15.10
N CYS A 15 -28.97 5.74 -13.88
CA CYS A 15 -27.70 6.11 -13.25
C CYS A 15 -26.46 5.57 -13.98
N ALA A 16 -26.57 4.50 -14.76
CA ALA A 16 -25.47 3.94 -15.53
C ALA A 16 -25.17 4.70 -16.85
N VAL A 17 -26.09 5.57 -17.30
CA VAL A 17 -26.02 6.23 -18.62
C VAL A 17 -25.83 7.75 -18.52
N MET A 18 -25.94 8.34 -17.33
CA MET A 18 -25.80 9.78 -17.13
C MET A 18 -24.39 10.23 -16.77
N SER A 19 -23.99 11.39 -17.26
CA SER A 19 -22.73 12.07 -16.92
C SER A 19 -22.62 12.29 -15.39
N PRO A 20 -21.40 12.27 -14.82
CA PRO A 20 -21.15 12.30 -13.37
C PRO A 20 -21.90 13.36 -12.54
N PRO A 21 -22.15 14.61 -13.00
CA PRO A 21 -22.79 15.61 -12.15
C PRO A 21 -24.28 15.34 -11.85
N LEU A 22 -25.02 14.59 -12.69
CA LEU A 22 -26.46 14.34 -12.48
C LEU A 22 -26.73 13.16 -11.54
N ALA A 23 -25.84 12.16 -11.50
CA ALA A 23 -25.92 11.06 -10.54
C ALA A 23 -25.69 11.52 -9.09
N VAL A 24 -24.83 12.54 -8.90
CA VAL A 24 -24.59 13.18 -7.60
C VAL A 24 -25.86 13.86 -7.07
N PHE A 25 -26.65 14.48 -7.95
CA PHE A 25 -27.85 15.24 -7.56
C PHE A 25 -29.00 14.33 -7.12
N LEU A 26 -29.21 13.17 -7.78
CA LEU A 26 -30.24 12.20 -7.38
C LEU A 26 -29.85 11.37 -6.14
N GLY A 27 -28.55 11.13 -5.92
CA GLY A 27 -28.04 10.39 -4.76
C GLY A 27 -28.34 11.04 -3.41
N PHE A 28 -28.65 12.34 -3.38
CA PHE A 28 -29.06 13.06 -2.16
C PHE A 28 -30.41 12.58 -1.60
N PHE A 29 -31.31 12.02 -2.42
CA PHE A 29 -32.66 11.65 -1.97
C PHE A 29 -32.79 10.23 -1.38
N LEU A 30 -31.72 9.42 -1.44
CA LEU A 30 -31.72 8.03 -0.90
C LEU A 30 -30.66 7.80 0.19
N ALA A 31 -30.09 8.86 0.76
CA ALA A 31 -29.13 8.75 1.85
C ALA A 31 -29.85 8.28 3.13
N ARG A 32 -29.52 7.06 3.60
CA ARG A 32 -29.84 6.61 4.97
C ARG A 32 -29.31 7.67 5.96
N PRO A 33 -30.01 7.90 7.10
CA PRO A 33 -29.63 8.95 8.03
C PRO A 33 -28.17 8.81 8.49
N PRO A 34 -27.45 9.92 8.71
CA PRO A 34 -26.05 9.90 9.10
C PRO A 34 -25.90 9.13 10.43
N LEU A 35 -25.11 8.06 10.39
CA LEU A 35 -24.76 7.28 11.56
C LEU A 35 -23.84 8.11 12.49
N GLY A 36 -24.14 8.16 13.78
CA GLY A 36 -23.28 8.80 14.79
C GLY A 36 -21.93 8.08 14.95
N LEU A 37 -20.99 8.63 15.72
CA LEU A 37 -19.63 8.06 15.86
C LEU A 37 -19.58 6.65 16.52
N ASN A 38 -20.67 6.24 17.18
CA ASN A 38 -20.80 4.96 17.90
C ASN A 38 -21.11 3.76 16.99
N ILE A 39 -20.63 3.76 15.75
CA ILE A 39 -20.83 2.62 14.84
C ILE A 39 -20.06 1.40 15.39
N PRO A 40 -20.71 0.24 15.56
CA PRO A 40 -20.05 -0.98 16.00
C PRO A 40 -18.88 -1.36 15.08
N VAL A 41 -17.81 -1.91 15.65
CA VAL A 41 -16.62 -2.35 14.91
C VAL A 41 -17.00 -3.33 13.79
N ALA A 42 -17.85 -4.32 14.09
CA ALA A 42 -18.33 -5.30 13.12
C ALA A 42 -19.10 -4.68 11.92
N ALA A 43 -19.55 -3.42 12.01
CA ALA A 43 -20.25 -2.76 10.92
C ALA A 43 -19.32 -1.99 9.95
N VAL A 44 -18.02 -1.89 10.27
CA VAL A 44 -17.03 -1.13 9.48
C VAL A 44 -15.88 -2.00 8.95
N THR A 45 -15.86 -3.29 9.27
CA THR A 45 -14.86 -4.24 8.76
C THR A 45 -15.55 -5.42 8.09
N PRO A 46 -15.00 -5.95 6.99
CA PRO A 46 -15.47 -7.20 6.39
C PRO A 46 -14.89 -8.44 7.10
N LEU A 47 -13.92 -8.29 8.00
CA LEU A 47 -13.23 -9.40 8.65
C LEU A 47 -14.18 -10.22 9.53
N ILE A 48 -14.12 -11.55 9.39
CA ILE A 48 -15.02 -12.47 10.10
C ILE A 48 -14.32 -12.99 11.37
N PHE A 49 -14.67 -12.40 12.51
CA PHE A 49 -14.06 -12.68 13.82
C PHE A 49 -14.05 -14.17 14.19
N GLU A 50 -15.16 -14.86 13.94
CA GLU A 50 -15.35 -16.27 14.28
C GLU A 50 -14.39 -17.18 13.48
N GLU A 51 -14.16 -16.85 12.21
CA GLU A 51 -13.27 -17.61 11.33
C GLU A 51 -11.81 -17.36 11.71
N PHE A 52 -11.42 -16.12 12.00
CA PHE A 52 -10.10 -15.83 12.56
C PHE A 52 -9.87 -16.54 13.89
N THR A 53 -10.87 -16.57 14.77
CA THR A 53 -10.77 -17.25 16.08
C THR A 53 -10.55 -18.75 15.91
N ARG A 54 -11.27 -19.38 14.96
CA ARG A 54 -11.13 -20.80 14.66
C ARG A 54 -9.75 -21.13 14.09
N GLU A 55 -9.32 -20.38 13.08
CA GLU A 55 -8.09 -20.67 12.33
C GLU A 55 -6.82 -20.35 13.14
N LEU A 56 -6.84 -19.35 14.02
CA LEU A 56 -5.68 -18.97 14.83
C LEU A 56 -5.54 -19.75 16.14
N ALA A 57 -6.20 -20.91 16.29
CA ALA A 57 -6.17 -21.67 17.54
C ALA A 57 -4.75 -22.00 18.02
N ALA A 58 -3.84 -22.36 17.10
CA ALA A 58 -2.44 -22.67 17.38
C ALA A 58 -1.45 -21.51 17.06
N TYR A 59 -1.95 -20.31 16.75
CA TYR A 59 -1.12 -19.14 16.52
C TYR A 59 -0.52 -18.60 17.84
N PRO A 60 0.71 -18.03 17.86
CA PRO A 60 1.34 -17.54 19.09
C PRO A 60 0.43 -16.60 19.89
N LEU A 61 0.26 -16.88 21.19
CA LEU A 61 -0.80 -16.32 22.02
C LEU A 61 -0.84 -14.79 22.04
N SER A 62 0.31 -14.13 22.16
CA SER A 62 0.40 -12.66 22.22
C SER A 62 -0.07 -12.02 20.90
N LYS A 63 0.43 -12.52 19.76
CA LYS A 63 0.01 -12.06 18.42
C LYS A 63 -1.45 -12.38 18.15
N ARG A 64 -1.90 -13.59 18.51
CA ARG A 64 -3.31 -14.01 18.41
C ARG A 64 -4.22 -13.04 19.16
N ARG A 65 -3.87 -12.71 20.41
CA ARG A 65 -4.68 -11.81 21.23
C ARG A 65 -4.79 -10.42 20.60
N TYR A 66 -3.67 -9.87 20.14
CA TYR A 66 -3.64 -8.58 19.45
C TYR A 66 -4.55 -8.54 18.22
N VAL A 67 -4.44 -9.55 17.34
CA VAL A 67 -5.25 -9.63 16.12
C VAL A 67 -6.73 -9.82 16.43
N LEU A 68 -7.08 -10.76 17.32
CA LEU A 68 -8.48 -11.05 17.66
C LEU A 68 -9.16 -9.89 18.39
N ASP A 69 -8.46 -9.25 19.34
CA ASP A 69 -8.99 -8.06 20.01
C ASP A 69 -9.16 -6.91 19.01
N GLY A 70 -8.21 -6.71 18.10
CA GLY A 70 -8.29 -5.70 17.06
C GLY A 70 -9.45 -5.92 16.08
N ILE A 71 -9.72 -7.17 15.67
CA ILE A 71 -10.86 -7.48 14.80
C ILE A 71 -12.19 -7.26 15.53
N ARG A 72 -12.28 -7.66 16.81
CA ARG A 72 -13.53 -7.59 17.59
C ARG A 72 -13.86 -6.21 18.12
N LEU A 73 -12.85 -5.52 18.67
CA LEU A 73 -12.98 -4.27 19.40
C LEU A 73 -12.42 -3.07 18.63
N GLY A 74 -11.74 -3.32 17.51
CA GLY A 74 -11.03 -2.33 16.72
C GLY A 74 -9.58 -2.19 17.19
N PHE A 75 -8.69 -1.85 16.26
CA PHE A 75 -7.27 -1.69 16.55
C PHE A 75 -7.01 -0.31 17.17
N ARG A 76 -6.23 -0.29 18.26
CA ARG A 76 -5.72 0.95 18.85
C ARG A 76 -4.61 1.52 17.98
N VAL A 77 -4.59 2.84 17.80
CA VAL A 77 -3.60 3.52 16.95
C VAL A 77 -2.25 3.71 17.65
N GLY A 78 -2.16 3.43 18.95
CA GLY A 78 -0.94 3.59 19.73
C GLY A 78 -0.67 5.00 20.22
N TRP A 79 -1.72 5.82 20.36
CA TRP A 79 -1.60 7.18 20.82
C TRP A 79 -1.31 7.24 22.34
N GLU A 80 -0.27 7.97 22.73
CA GLU A 80 0.10 8.24 24.12
C GLU A 80 -0.19 9.72 24.45
N PRO A 81 -1.18 10.02 25.31
CA PRO A 81 -1.58 11.39 25.64
C PRO A 81 -0.47 12.26 26.22
N ASP A 82 0.45 11.66 26.99
CA ASP A 82 1.50 12.40 27.70
C ASP A 82 2.67 12.82 26.79
N ARG A 83 2.73 12.30 25.55
CA ARG A 83 3.82 12.61 24.61
C ARG A 83 3.69 13.98 23.97
N VAL A 84 2.47 14.38 23.62
CA VAL A 84 2.22 15.59 22.84
C VAL A 84 0.90 16.24 23.18
N SER A 85 0.91 17.57 23.27
CA SER A 85 -0.31 18.37 23.25
C SER A 85 -0.82 18.53 21.82
N LEU A 86 -2.00 17.99 21.57
CA LEU A 86 -2.65 17.95 20.26
C LEU A 86 -3.22 19.33 19.82
N ARG A 87 -2.67 19.96 18.75
CA ARG A 87 -3.34 21.04 17.97
C ARG A 87 -3.98 20.68 16.61
N SER A 88 -5.26 21.04 16.40
CA SER A 88 -5.99 20.69 15.17
C SER A 88 -5.64 21.63 14.04
N ARG A 89 -5.69 21.15 12.79
CA ARG A 89 -5.56 22.00 11.59
C ARG A 89 -6.68 21.69 10.61
N THR A 90 -7.50 22.69 10.34
CA THR A 90 -8.67 22.58 9.45
C THR A 90 -8.38 23.02 8.01
N SER A 91 -7.24 23.68 7.78
CA SER A 91 -6.79 24.05 6.45
C SER A 91 -6.14 22.85 5.75
N ASN A 92 -6.82 22.34 4.73
CA ASN A 92 -6.39 21.21 3.92
C ASN A 92 -5.23 21.58 2.98
N MET A 93 -4.57 20.56 2.44
CA MET A 93 -3.53 20.78 1.43
C MET A 93 -4.13 21.36 0.15
N ARG A 94 -3.31 22.11 -0.59
CA ARG A 94 -3.71 22.70 -1.87
C ARG A 94 -4.27 21.67 -2.86
N SER A 95 -3.74 20.45 -2.87
CA SER A 95 -4.25 19.41 -3.77
C SER A 95 -5.72 19.04 -3.52
N ALA A 96 -6.23 19.17 -2.30
CA ALA A 96 -7.66 18.97 -2.02
C ALA A 96 -8.52 20.07 -2.63
N SER A 97 -8.07 21.34 -2.58
CA SER A 97 -8.79 22.46 -3.20
C SER A 97 -8.66 22.51 -4.72
N ASP A 98 -7.52 22.02 -5.25
CA ASP A 98 -7.28 21.97 -6.70
C ASP A 98 -8.08 20.84 -7.37
N HIS A 99 -8.51 19.82 -6.61
CA HIS A 99 -9.28 18.66 -7.09
C HIS A 99 -10.50 18.35 -6.19
N PRO A 100 -11.46 19.28 -6.04
CA PRO A 100 -12.57 19.14 -5.11
C PRO A 100 -13.51 17.98 -5.47
N GLU A 101 -13.71 17.70 -6.75
CA GLU A 101 -14.53 16.60 -7.25
C GLU A 101 -13.99 15.22 -6.85
N VAL A 102 -12.66 15.09 -6.77
CA VAL A 102 -12.00 13.86 -6.32
C VAL A 102 -12.27 13.63 -4.83
N VAL A 103 -12.19 14.70 -4.03
CA VAL A 103 -12.46 14.64 -2.58
C VAL A 103 -13.93 14.30 -2.32
N ASP A 104 -14.85 14.95 -3.01
CA ASP A 104 -16.29 14.69 -2.88
C ASP A 104 -16.63 13.23 -3.23
N ALA A 105 -16.13 12.75 -4.37
CA ALA A 105 -16.35 11.38 -4.81
C ALA A 105 -15.75 10.35 -3.83
N TYR A 106 -14.55 10.63 -3.31
CA TYR A 106 -13.92 9.80 -2.30
C TYR A 106 -14.79 9.70 -1.03
N LEU A 107 -15.13 10.84 -0.42
CA LEU A 107 -15.94 10.87 0.80
C LEU A 107 -17.30 10.20 0.60
N PHE A 108 -17.95 10.42 -0.55
CA PHE A 108 -19.21 9.75 -0.88
C PHE A 108 -19.05 8.22 -0.88
N SER A 109 -18.00 7.71 -1.53
CA SER A 109 -17.74 6.26 -1.60
C SER A 109 -17.42 5.66 -0.23
N GLU A 110 -16.65 6.35 0.60
CA GLU A 110 -16.26 5.88 1.93
C GLU A 110 -17.41 5.93 2.95
N LEU A 111 -18.32 6.92 2.82
CA LEU A 111 -19.58 6.98 3.58
C LEU A 111 -20.48 5.79 3.21
N ALA A 112 -20.63 5.51 1.91
CA ALA A 112 -21.42 4.38 1.43
C ALA A 112 -20.84 3.04 1.92
N ALA A 113 -19.51 2.93 2.00
CA ALA A 113 -18.79 1.77 2.53
C ALA A 113 -18.74 1.72 4.07
N ARG A 114 -19.29 2.71 4.79
CA ARG A 114 -19.22 2.85 6.26
C ARG A 114 -17.80 2.87 6.82
N CYS A 115 -16.83 3.26 6.02
CA CYS A 115 -15.44 3.42 6.43
C CYS A 115 -15.17 4.81 7.02
N VAL A 116 -16.05 5.78 6.70
CA VAL A 116 -16.04 7.15 7.24
C VAL A 116 -17.41 7.44 7.86
N ALA A 117 -17.44 8.16 8.99
CA ALA A 117 -18.65 8.73 9.58
C ALA A 117 -18.78 10.21 9.22
N GLY A 118 -20.02 10.69 9.06
CA GLY A 118 -20.37 12.06 8.68
C GLY A 118 -21.39 12.09 7.54
N PRO A 119 -21.55 13.23 6.84
CA PRO A 119 -21.06 14.56 7.22
C PRO A 119 -21.75 15.08 8.48
N PHE A 120 -20.99 15.62 9.43
CA PHE A 120 -21.53 16.30 10.62
C PHE A 120 -21.50 17.83 10.47
N THR A 121 -22.54 18.51 10.95
CA THR A 121 -22.62 19.99 11.03
C THR A 121 -21.66 20.59 12.05
N SER A 122 -21.34 19.83 13.09
CA SER A 122 -20.47 20.19 14.20
C SER A 122 -19.59 19.00 14.56
N PRO A 123 -18.50 19.18 15.33
CA PRO A 123 -17.72 18.06 15.83
C PRO A 123 -18.64 17.05 16.57
N PRO A 124 -18.64 15.76 16.19
CA PRO A 124 -19.50 14.74 16.80
C PRO A 124 -19.07 14.35 18.22
N VAL A 125 -17.84 14.72 18.63
CA VAL A 125 -17.32 14.56 19.98
C VAL A 125 -16.50 15.79 20.39
N PRO A 126 -16.47 16.18 21.69
CA PRO A 126 -15.79 17.40 22.14
C PRO A 126 -14.30 17.44 21.83
N LEU A 127 -13.62 16.29 21.92
CA LEU A 127 -12.17 16.16 21.72
C LEU A 127 -11.78 15.82 20.28
N LEU A 128 -12.70 15.96 19.30
CA LEU A 128 -12.38 15.61 17.92
C LEU A 128 -11.14 16.37 17.43
N ARG A 129 -10.11 15.62 17.12
CA ARG A 129 -8.95 16.10 16.40
C ARG A 129 -9.29 16.18 14.92
N VAL A 130 -9.07 17.35 14.33
CA VAL A 130 -9.10 17.52 12.87
C VAL A 130 -7.69 17.66 12.34
N SER A 131 -7.34 16.79 11.40
CA SER A 131 -6.10 16.84 10.64
C SER A 131 -6.36 17.26 9.19
N PRO A 132 -5.39 17.96 8.57
CA PRO A 132 -5.49 18.36 7.18
C PRO A 132 -5.34 17.13 6.29
N PHE A 133 -5.95 17.14 5.11
CA PHE A 133 -5.74 16.09 4.12
C PHE A 133 -5.42 16.66 2.74
N GLY A 134 -4.93 15.81 1.85
CA GLY A 134 -4.72 16.10 0.44
C GLY A 134 -5.02 14.89 -0.42
N VAL A 135 -5.15 15.11 -1.73
CA VAL A 135 -5.21 14.02 -2.70
C VAL A 135 -3.92 13.92 -3.50
N ILE A 136 -3.52 12.70 -3.81
CA ILE A 136 -2.39 12.39 -4.70
C ILE A 136 -2.83 11.41 -5.79
N PRO A 137 -2.37 11.58 -7.04
CA PRO A 137 -2.69 10.64 -8.10
C PRO A 137 -2.03 9.28 -7.79
N LYS A 138 -2.72 8.19 -8.07
CA LYS A 138 -2.13 6.85 -8.02
C LYS A 138 -1.16 6.73 -9.19
N ASN A 139 0.10 6.46 -8.88
CA ASN A 139 1.11 6.19 -9.90
C ASN A 139 0.61 5.09 -10.85
N HIS A 140 0.83 5.27 -12.15
CA HIS A 140 0.44 4.33 -13.21
C HIS A 140 -1.06 4.05 -13.35
N GLN A 141 -1.92 4.84 -12.70
CA GLN A 141 -3.37 4.71 -12.81
C GLN A 141 -4.01 6.07 -13.06
N PRO A 142 -3.97 6.57 -14.32
CA PRO A 142 -4.55 7.86 -14.70
C PRO A 142 -5.99 7.99 -14.21
N GLY A 143 -6.32 9.15 -13.63
CA GLY A 143 -7.67 9.43 -13.09
C GLY A 143 -8.00 8.76 -11.75
N LYS A 144 -7.15 7.87 -11.21
CA LYS A 144 -7.33 7.34 -9.85
C LYS A 144 -6.50 8.11 -8.85
N TRP A 145 -7.08 8.38 -7.69
CA TRP A 145 -6.47 9.19 -6.64
C TRP A 145 -6.47 8.46 -5.30
N ARG A 146 -5.62 8.91 -4.37
CA ARG A 146 -5.63 8.53 -2.96
C ARG A 146 -5.78 9.80 -2.12
N LEU A 147 -6.71 9.79 -1.19
CA LEU A 147 -6.74 10.76 -0.11
C LEU A 147 -5.71 10.34 0.96
N ILE A 148 -4.90 11.29 1.41
CA ILE A 148 -3.96 11.11 2.52
C ILE A 148 -4.35 12.07 3.62
N LEU A 149 -4.62 11.53 4.81
CA LEU A 149 -4.78 12.30 6.03
C LEU A 149 -3.40 12.61 6.59
N ASP A 150 -3.04 13.89 6.68
CA ASP A 150 -1.74 14.30 7.19
C ASP A 150 -1.75 14.37 8.71
N LEU A 151 -1.61 13.17 9.28
CA LEU A 151 -1.51 12.93 10.72
C LEU A 151 -0.13 13.30 11.26
N SER A 152 0.78 13.83 10.44
CA SER A 152 2.08 14.39 10.85
C SER A 152 2.06 15.92 10.97
N SER A 153 0.87 16.54 10.85
CA SER A 153 0.69 17.98 10.91
C SER A 153 -0.24 18.43 12.03
N PRO A 154 0.06 19.57 12.71
CA PRO A 154 1.32 20.30 12.67
C PRO A 154 2.43 19.54 13.41
N ALA A 155 3.66 19.61 12.90
CA ALA A 155 4.81 18.91 13.50
C ALA A 155 5.02 19.32 14.97
N GLY A 156 5.30 18.35 15.84
CA GLY A 156 5.40 18.51 17.29
C GLY A 156 4.05 18.55 18.02
N HIS A 157 2.94 18.53 17.28
CA HIS A 157 1.58 18.64 17.81
C HIS A 157 0.59 17.73 17.07
N SER A 158 1.09 16.81 16.25
CA SER A 158 0.29 15.95 15.38
C SER A 158 -0.05 14.62 16.05
N VAL A 159 -0.98 13.87 15.45
CA VAL A 159 -1.36 12.53 15.92
C VAL A 159 -0.19 11.56 15.82
N ASN A 160 0.64 11.67 14.79
CA ASN A 160 1.81 10.80 14.65
C ASN A 160 2.91 11.14 15.66
N ASP A 161 2.98 12.36 16.19
CA ASP A 161 4.02 12.72 17.17
C ASP A 161 3.83 12.02 18.53
N GLY A 162 2.59 11.75 18.92
CA GLY A 162 2.27 10.99 20.14
C GLY A 162 2.15 9.48 19.93
N ILE A 163 2.48 8.95 18.75
CA ILE A 163 2.62 7.50 18.52
C ILE A 163 4.11 7.16 18.55
N PRO A 164 4.61 6.34 19.50
CA PRO A 164 6.02 5.94 19.54
C PRO A 164 6.42 5.22 18.24
N LYS A 165 7.71 5.26 17.87
CA LYS A 165 8.18 4.60 16.64
C LYS A 165 8.50 3.13 16.86
N ASP A 166 9.22 2.84 17.93
CA ASP A 166 9.84 1.52 18.15
C ASP A 166 8.83 0.36 18.15
N PRO A 167 7.66 0.46 18.80
CA PRO A 167 6.66 -0.62 18.81
C PRO A 167 6.00 -0.88 17.45
N TYR A 168 6.16 0.03 16.48
CA TYR A 168 5.52 -0.03 15.16
C TYR A 168 6.55 -0.18 14.03
N SER A 169 7.74 -0.70 14.36
CA SER A 169 8.76 -1.07 13.39
C SER A 169 8.41 -2.39 12.70
N LEU A 170 8.79 -2.53 11.42
CA LEU A 170 8.50 -3.69 10.60
C LEU A 170 9.76 -4.25 9.96
N HIS A 171 9.83 -5.58 9.88
CA HIS A 171 10.79 -6.30 9.09
C HIS A 171 10.05 -6.93 7.91
N PHE A 172 10.42 -6.54 6.70
CA PHE A 172 9.78 -7.02 5.48
C PHE A 172 10.57 -8.16 4.85
N VAL A 173 9.84 -9.06 4.18
CA VAL A 173 10.42 -10.02 3.25
C VAL A 173 11.21 -9.30 2.16
N LYS A 174 12.33 -9.89 1.74
CA LYS A 174 13.14 -9.40 0.64
C LYS A 174 12.86 -10.20 -0.62
N VAL A 175 13.08 -9.58 -1.77
CA VAL A 175 13.03 -10.26 -3.07
C VAL A 175 13.98 -11.46 -3.09
N ASP A 176 15.14 -11.35 -2.43
CA ASP A 176 16.13 -12.43 -2.30
C ASP A 176 15.58 -13.69 -1.61
N ASP A 177 14.60 -13.55 -0.72
CA ASP A 177 13.97 -14.70 -0.05
C ASP A 177 13.14 -15.51 -1.05
N ALA A 178 12.38 -14.81 -1.90
CA ALA A 178 11.61 -15.42 -2.99
C ALA A 178 12.52 -16.04 -4.07
N ILE A 179 13.63 -15.37 -4.40
CA ILE A 179 14.62 -15.89 -5.37
C ILE A 179 15.20 -17.22 -4.86
N ARG A 180 15.60 -17.30 -3.58
CA ARG A 180 16.14 -18.55 -3.01
C ARG A 180 15.15 -19.71 -3.12
N ALA A 181 13.87 -19.47 -2.80
CA ALA A 181 12.85 -20.51 -2.96
C ALA A 181 12.62 -20.92 -4.42
N LEU A 182 12.71 -19.99 -5.38
CA LEU A 182 12.62 -20.31 -6.81
C LEU A 182 13.81 -21.15 -7.28
N VAL A 183 15.02 -20.88 -6.78
CA VAL A 183 16.20 -21.68 -7.06
C VAL A 183 16.02 -23.10 -6.55
N ASP A 184 15.53 -23.26 -5.31
CA ASP A 184 15.30 -24.56 -4.70
C ASP A 184 14.25 -25.39 -5.46
N MET A 185 13.25 -24.73 -6.07
CA MET A 185 12.26 -25.38 -6.93
C MET A 185 12.76 -25.73 -8.33
N GLY A 186 13.85 -25.09 -8.76
CA GLY A 186 14.49 -25.30 -10.05
C GLY A 186 13.84 -24.53 -11.22
N PRO A 187 14.45 -24.65 -12.42
CA PRO A 187 13.99 -23.95 -13.62
C PRO A 187 12.55 -24.28 -14.00
N GLY A 188 11.80 -23.25 -14.41
CA GLY A 188 10.40 -23.37 -14.83
C GLY A 188 9.38 -23.43 -13.70
N ALA A 189 9.79 -23.18 -12.44
CA ALA A 189 8.87 -23.03 -11.31
C ALA A 189 7.77 -22.00 -11.62
N LEU A 190 6.54 -22.28 -11.19
CA LEU A 190 5.39 -21.41 -11.37
C LEU A 190 5.23 -20.50 -10.17
N MET A 191 4.91 -19.24 -10.40
CA MET A 191 4.67 -18.21 -9.40
C MET A 191 3.25 -17.67 -9.51
N ALA A 192 2.66 -17.33 -8.38
CA ALA A 192 1.37 -16.65 -8.32
C ALA A 192 1.39 -15.56 -7.27
N LYS A 193 0.76 -14.43 -7.60
CA LYS A 193 0.64 -13.26 -6.73
C LYS A 193 -0.82 -12.90 -6.53
N PHE A 194 -1.18 -12.45 -5.34
CA PHE A 194 -2.49 -11.89 -5.06
C PHE A 194 -2.40 -10.64 -4.17
N ASP A 195 -3.29 -9.68 -4.41
CA ASP A 195 -3.30 -8.33 -3.82
C ASP A 195 -4.56 -8.15 -2.97
N VAL A 196 -4.40 -7.67 -1.74
CA VAL A 196 -5.54 -7.37 -0.86
C VAL A 196 -6.24 -6.08 -1.31
N LYS A 197 -7.54 -6.19 -1.63
CA LYS A 197 -8.35 -5.05 -2.06
C LYS A 197 -8.52 -4.07 -0.91
N ALA A 198 -8.05 -2.84 -1.10
CA ALA A 198 -8.19 -1.75 -0.15
C ALA A 198 -7.70 -2.11 1.27
N ALA A 199 -6.58 -2.84 1.36
CA ALA A 199 -5.90 -3.31 2.58
C ALA A 199 -6.26 -2.58 3.89
N TYR A 200 -5.86 -1.31 4.04
CA TYR A 200 -6.09 -0.53 5.26
C TYR A 200 -7.57 -0.27 5.57
N ARG A 201 -8.41 -0.15 4.54
CA ARG A 201 -9.84 0.10 4.71
C ARG A 201 -10.61 -1.11 5.22
N ASN A 202 -10.00 -2.30 5.21
CA ASN A 202 -10.57 -3.50 5.84
C ASN A 202 -10.34 -3.54 7.36
N ILE A 203 -9.44 -2.70 7.89
CA ILE A 203 -8.98 -2.81 9.28
C ILE A 203 -9.68 -1.78 10.16
N PRO A 204 -10.51 -2.20 11.13
CA PRO A 204 -11.29 -1.29 11.95
C PRO A 204 -10.44 -0.55 12.99
N ILE A 205 -10.79 0.70 13.26
CA ILE A 205 -10.22 1.49 14.36
C ILE A 205 -11.07 1.32 15.63
N HIS A 206 -10.40 1.15 16.76
CA HIS A 206 -11.03 1.11 18.07
C HIS A 206 -11.85 2.40 18.31
N PRO A 207 -13.10 2.31 18.78
CA PRO A 207 -13.96 3.47 19.03
C PRO A 207 -13.29 4.59 19.82
N ASP A 208 -12.55 4.24 20.89
CA ASP A 208 -11.83 5.20 21.73
C ASP A 208 -10.75 6.01 21.01
N ASP A 209 -10.23 5.56 19.86
CA ASP A 209 -9.17 6.28 19.14
C ASP A 209 -9.72 7.05 17.92
N ARG A 210 -11.00 6.88 17.56
CA ARG A 210 -11.60 7.52 16.38
C ARG A 210 -11.59 9.04 16.46
N TYR A 211 -11.64 9.61 17.67
CA TYR A 211 -11.57 11.07 17.84
C TYR A 211 -10.25 11.65 17.32
N LEU A 212 -9.20 10.83 17.12
CA LEU A 212 -7.91 11.25 16.58
C LEU A 212 -7.93 11.43 15.05
N LEU A 213 -8.93 10.89 14.35
CA LEU A 213 -8.92 10.69 12.89
C LEU A 213 -9.98 11.56 12.18
N GLY A 214 -10.19 12.78 12.67
CA GLY A 214 -11.15 13.71 12.09
C GLY A 214 -10.61 14.46 10.87
N MET A 215 -11.54 14.77 9.96
CA MET A 215 -11.34 15.57 8.76
C MET A 215 -12.39 16.69 8.70
N LYS A 216 -12.06 17.82 8.07
CA LYS A 216 -13.04 18.87 7.75
C LYS A 216 -13.03 19.17 6.26
N TRP A 217 -14.20 19.10 5.63
CA TRP A 217 -14.39 19.42 4.21
C TRP A 217 -15.73 20.12 3.98
N ARG A 218 -15.73 21.25 3.25
CA ARG A 218 -16.93 22.08 2.98
C ARG A 218 -17.79 22.35 4.23
N ASP A 219 -17.12 22.78 5.29
CA ASP A 219 -17.74 23.05 6.60
C ASP A 219 -18.49 21.89 7.25
N ARG A 220 -18.20 20.66 6.79
CA ARG A 220 -18.66 19.42 7.43
C ARG A 220 -17.48 18.67 8.05
N PHE A 221 -17.76 17.98 9.14
CA PHE A 221 -16.79 17.11 9.80
C PHE A 221 -17.02 15.65 9.39
N TYR A 222 -15.92 14.92 9.26
CA TYR A 222 -15.88 13.51 8.95
C TYR A 222 -14.89 12.81 9.88
N VAL A 223 -15.06 11.51 10.10
CA VAL A 223 -14.16 10.72 10.94
C VAL A 223 -13.88 9.37 10.29
N ASP A 224 -12.61 9.03 10.11
CA ASP A 224 -12.22 7.69 9.66
C ASP A 224 -12.50 6.65 10.75
N LEU A 225 -13.14 5.54 10.36
CA LEU A 225 -13.52 4.43 11.23
C LEU A 225 -12.66 3.18 11.02
N VAL A 226 -11.84 3.20 9.97
CA VAL A 226 -10.88 2.16 9.56
C VAL A 226 -9.53 2.82 9.31
N LEU A 227 -8.44 2.05 9.17
CA LEU A 227 -7.10 2.64 9.05
C LEU A 227 -7.02 3.65 7.88
N PRO A 228 -6.58 4.90 8.14
CA PRO A 228 -6.36 5.87 7.08
C PRO A 228 -4.91 5.83 6.57
N PHE A 229 -4.73 6.27 5.32
CA PHE A 229 -3.39 6.60 4.82
C PHE A 229 -2.84 7.81 5.56
N GLY A 230 -1.57 7.72 5.99
CA GLY A 230 -0.86 8.77 6.72
C GLY A 230 -0.73 8.51 8.23
N LEU A 231 -1.41 7.49 8.77
CA LEU A 231 -1.24 7.06 10.15
C LEU A 231 0.07 6.28 10.32
N ARG A 232 0.87 6.63 11.34
CA ARG A 232 2.18 6.00 11.60
C ARG A 232 2.08 4.50 11.86
N SER A 233 1.11 4.08 12.67
CA SER A 233 0.93 2.69 13.08
C SER A 233 0.19 1.83 12.06
N ALA A 234 -0.42 2.42 11.01
CA ALA A 234 -1.23 1.68 10.05
C ALA A 234 -0.52 0.52 9.34
N PRO A 235 0.73 0.69 8.84
CA PRO A 235 1.46 -0.42 8.22
C PRO A 235 1.65 -1.59 9.19
N PHE A 236 2.02 -1.31 10.44
CA PHE A 236 2.24 -2.34 11.46
C PHE A 236 0.95 -3.08 11.83
N ILE A 237 -0.13 -2.33 12.04
CA ILE A 237 -1.43 -2.89 12.39
C ILE A 237 -1.91 -3.82 11.26
N PHE A 238 -1.85 -3.36 10.01
CA PHE A 238 -2.23 -4.19 8.87
C PHE A 238 -1.31 -5.41 8.71
N ASN A 239 0.00 -5.23 8.82
CA ASN A 239 0.97 -6.33 8.72
C ASN A 239 0.72 -7.40 9.79
N SER A 240 0.30 -7.03 11.00
CA SER A 240 -0.04 -7.99 12.05
C SER A 240 -1.22 -8.90 11.65
N VAL A 241 -2.18 -8.37 10.88
CA VAL A 241 -3.28 -9.16 10.31
C VAL A 241 -2.77 -9.99 9.13
N ALA A 242 -1.94 -9.42 8.26
CA ALA A 242 -1.35 -10.12 7.12
C ALA A 242 -0.50 -11.33 7.55
N GLU A 243 0.34 -11.19 8.59
CA GLU A 243 1.12 -12.28 9.19
C GLU A 243 0.23 -13.39 9.76
N ALA A 244 -0.91 -13.02 10.35
CA ALA A 244 -1.88 -14.00 10.84
C ALA A 244 -2.51 -14.79 9.67
N VAL A 245 -2.85 -14.10 8.58
CA VAL A 245 -3.37 -14.74 7.35
C VAL A 245 -2.33 -15.62 6.69
N GLU A 246 -1.09 -15.15 6.55
CA GLU A 246 0.05 -15.95 6.05
C GLU A 246 0.21 -17.22 6.88
N TRP A 247 0.19 -17.11 8.22
CA TRP A 247 0.29 -18.27 9.10
C TRP A 247 -0.84 -19.27 8.86
N ILE A 248 -2.08 -18.83 8.72
CA ILE A 248 -3.24 -19.68 8.41
C ILE A 248 -3.04 -20.40 7.07
N LEU A 249 -2.60 -19.68 6.05
CA LEU A 249 -2.37 -20.23 4.71
C LEU A 249 -1.29 -21.33 4.74
N VAL A 250 -0.17 -21.06 5.40
CA VAL A 250 0.96 -21.99 5.49
C VAL A 250 0.62 -23.21 6.35
N HIS A 251 0.07 -23.01 7.55
CA HIS A 251 -0.04 -24.07 8.57
C HIS A 251 -1.35 -24.86 8.48
N ASN A 252 -2.45 -24.23 8.07
CA ASN A 252 -3.75 -24.88 8.03
C ASN A 252 -4.19 -25.26 6.60
N ASN A 253 -3.56 -24.67 5.56
CA ASN A 253 -4.01 -24.81 4.18
C ASN A 253 -2.90 -25.20 3.18
N ALA A 254 -1.73 -25.59 3.70
CA ALA A 254 -0.58 -26.10 2.94
C ALA A 254 -0.11 -25.17 1.79
N VAL A 255 -0.28 -23.85 1.95
CA VAL A 255 0.22 -22.86 0.99
C VAL A 255 1.65 -22.49 1.38
N SER A 256 2.61 -23.34 0.99
CA SER A 256 4.02 -23.13 1.29
C SER A 256 4.90 -23.48 0.07
N PRO A 257 5.87 -22.62 -0.30
CA PRO A 257 6.23 -21.38 0.37
C PRO A 257 5.25 -20.24 0.06
N LEU A 258 5.16 -19.29 0.98
CA LEU A 258 4.37 -18.07 0.88
C LEU A 258 5.23 -16.92 1.40
N PHE A 259 5.19 -15.79 0.70
CA PHE A 259 5.89 -14.57 1.05
C PHE A 259 4.89 -13.43 0.98
N HIS A 260 4.79 -12.59 2.01
CA HIS A 260 3.98 -11.38 1.94
C HIS A 260 4.80 -10.12 2.20
N TYR A 261 4.43 -9.07 1.50
CA TYR A 261 4.88 -7.71 1.74
C TYR A 261 3.64 -6.84 1.83
N LEU A 262 3.24 -6.49 3.06
CA LEU A 262 1.99 -5.79 3.31
C LEU A 262 0.82 -6.46 2.56
N ASP A 263 0.31 -5.83 1.51
CA ASP A 263 -0.88 -6.23 0.75
C ASP A 263 -0.61 -7.17 -0.42
N ASP A 264 0.67 -7.35 -0.80
CA ASP A 264 1.12 -8.26 -1.86
C ASP A 264 1.56 -9.60 -1.28
N PHE A 265 0.96 -10.69 -1.74
CA PHE A 265 1.35 -12.06 -1.38
C PHE A 265 1.87 -12.80 -2.61
N LEU A 266 2.93 -13.58 -2.46
CA LEU A 266 3.57 -14.39 -3.49
C LEU A 266 3.70 -15.83 -3.01
N THR A 267 3.23 -16.77 -3.84
CA THR A 267 3.46 -18.20 -3.66
C THR A 267 4.02 -18.80 -4.94
N MET A 268 4.51 -20.02 -4.86
CA MET A 268 5.15 -20.71 -5.98
C MET A 268 5.00 -22.23 -5.84
N GLY A 269 5.22 -22.93 -6.95
CA GLY A 269 5.27 -24.38 -7.01
C GLY A 269 6.20 -24.88 -8.12
N PRO A 270 6.63 -26.15 -8.06
CA PRO A 270 7.52 -26.74 -9.06
C PRO A 270 6.95 -26.69 -10.48
N ALA A 271 7.84 -26.72 -11.47
CA ALA A 271 7.48 -26.85 -12.88
C ALA A 271 6.60 -28.10 -13.12
N ASN A 272 5.67 -28.01 -14.08
CA ASN A 272 4.78 -29.11 -14.47
C ASN A 272 3.96 -29.71 -13.31
N SER A 273 3.70 -28.94 -12.25
CA SER A 273 2.86 -29.35 -11.12
C SER A 273 1.63 -28.45 -10.98
N SER A 274 0.57 -28.96 -10.36
CA SER A 274 -0.61 -28.17 -10.01
C SER A 274 -0.45 -27.38 -8.70
N ILE A 275 0.70 -27.49 -8.02
CA ILE A 275 0.91 -26.99 -6.66
C ILE A 275 0.66 -25.47 -6.58
N CYS A 276 1.24 -24.69 -7.50
CA CYS A 276 1.05 -23.24 -7.51
C CYS A 276 -0.42 -22.85 -7.72
N GLN A 277 -1.15 -23.58 -8.58
CA GLN A 277 -2.58 -23.36 -8.77
C GLN A 277 -3.37 -23.73 -7.51
N SER A 278 -3.10 -24.89 -6.90
CA SER A 278 -3.72 -25.33 -5.66
C SER A 278 -3.48 -24.32 -4.51
N HIS A 279 -2.29 -23.72 -4.44
CA HIS A 279 -2.01 -22.63 -3.51
C HIS A 279 -2.90 -21.41 -3.73
N MET A 280 -3.10 -20.98 -4.99
CA MET A 280 -4.01 -19.88 -5.31
C MET A 280 -5.45 -20.18 -4.93
N ASP A 281 -5.93 -21.39 -5.25
CA ASP A 281 -7.32 -21.79 -4.98
C ASP A 281 -7.58 -21.85 -3.46
N ASN A 282 -6.63 -22.42 -2.71
CA ASN A 282 -6.67 -22.44 -1.24
C ASN A 282 -6.61 -21.02 -0.68
N ALA A 283 -5.74 -20.16 -1.21
CA ALA A 283 -5.66 -18.77 -0.79
C ALA A 283 -7.00 -18.05 -1.01
N PHE A 284 -7.57 -18.11 -2.21
CA PHE A 284 -8.84 -17.45 -2.53
C PHE A 284 -9.97 -17.92 -1.61
N THR A 285 -10.02 -19.22 -1.32
CA THR A 285 -10.99 -19.80 -0.38
C THR A 285 -10.80 -19.24 1.03
N VAL A 286 -9.57 -19.20 1.53
CA VAL A 286 -9.24 -18.69 2.86
C VAL A 286 -9.52 -17.19 2.97
N PHE A 287 -9.08 -16.38 2.02
CA PHE A 287 -9.34 -14.93 2.01
C PHE A 287 -10.84 -14.63 2.01
N ALA A 288 -11.63 -15.35 1.20
CA ALA A 288 -13.09 -15.22 1.19
C ALA A 288 -13.71 -15.60 2.54
N ARG A 289 -13.29 -16.72 3.14
CA ARG A 289 -13.77 -17.20 4.45
C ARG A 289 -13.40 -16.25 5.59
N LEU A 290 -12.22 -15.65 5.56
CA LEU A 290 -11.78 -14.68 6.57
C LEU A 290 -12.43 -13.30 6.38
N GLY A 291 -13.14 -13.07 5.27
CA GLY A 291 -13.70 -11.76 4.95
C GLY A 291 -12.65 -10.71 4.60
N LEU A 292 -11.49 -11.13 4.10
CA LEU A 292 -10.43 -10.23 3.64
C LEU A 292 -10.43 -10.20 2.10
N PRO A 293 -11.02 -9.18 1.47
CA PRO A 293 -11.27 -9.20 0.02
C PRO A 293 -9.97 -9.07 -0.79
N LEU A 294 -9.84 -9.89 -1.84
CA LEU A 294 -8.76 -9.78 -2.82
C LEU A 294 -9.16 -8.90 -4.01
N HIS A 295 -8.16 -8.27 -4.63
CA HIS A 295 -8.32 -7.53 -5.86
C HIS A 295 -8.12 -8.47 -7.05
N LEU A 296 -9.14 -9.26 -7.40
CA LEU A 296 -9.05 -10.35 -8.39
C LEU A 296 -8.36 -9.96 -9.73
N GLN A 297 -8.58 -8.74 -10.22
CA GLN A 297 -7.94 -8.25 -11.46
C GLN A 297 -6.41 -8.01 -11.35
N LYS A 298 -5.87 -8.01 -10.14
CA LYS A 298 -4.44 -7.89 -9.85
C LYS A 298 -3.85 -9.20 -9.34
N CYS A 299 -4.67 -10.25 -9.19
CA CYS A 299 -4.15 -11.57 -8.95
C CYS A 299 -3.54 -12.07 -10.26
N GLU A 300 -2.30 -12.56 -10.20
CA GLU A 300 -1.50 -12.97 -11.35
C GLU A 300 -0.98 -14.39 -11.12
N GLY A 301 -0.73 -15.12 -12.20
CA GLY A 301 -0.22 -16.49 -12.17
C GLY A 301 -1.30 -17.57 -12.28
N PRO A 302 -0.88 -18.84 -12.30
CA PRO A 302 0.50 -19.32 -12.21
C PRO A 302 1.33 -19.03 -13.47
N PHE A 303 2.45 -18.31 -13.34
CA PHE A 303 3.33 -17.93 -14.45
C PHE A 303 4.80 -18.21 -14.12
N THR A 304 5.62 -18.42 -15.15
CA THR A 304 7.08 -18.53 -15.00
C THR A 304 7.79 -17.18 -14.97
N VAL A 305 7.10 -16.10 -15.34
CA VAL A 305 7.60 -14.73 -15.28
C VAL A 305 6.59 -13.87 -14.53
N LEU A 306 7.00 -13.19 -13.45
CA LEU A 306 6.11 -12.41 -12.61
C LEU A 306 6.83 -11.24 -11.95
N VAL A 307 6.16 -10.08 -11.82
CA VAL A 307 6.71 -8.91 -11.11
C VAL A 307 6.30 -8.94 -9.63
N PHE A 308 7.31 -9.02 -8.76
CA PHE A 308 7.17 -8.98 -7.31
C PHE A 308 8.05 -7.86 -6.72
N LEU A 309 7.47 -6.98 -5.90
CA LEU A 309 8.14 -5.81 -5.30
C LEU A 309 8.89 -4.92 -6.30
N GLY A 310 8.37 -4.85 -7.54
CA GLY A 310 8.93 -4.02 -8.61
C GLY A 310 10.17 -4.61 -9.29
N ILE A 311 10.42 -5.91 -9.10
CA ILE A 311 11.43 -6.72 -9.79
C ILE A 311 10.69 -7.84 -10.55
N GLU A 312 11.02 -8.05 -11.81
CA GLU A 312 10.54 -9.16 -12.62
C GLU A 312 11.41 -10.40 -12.36
N LEU A 313 10.77 -11.48 -11.94
CA LEU A 313 11.39 -12.78 -11.69
C LEU A 313 11.08 -13.69 -12.88
N ASP A 314 12.09 -14.31 -13.47
CA ASP A 314 11.98 -15.25 -14.60
C ASP A 314 12.57 -16.60 -14.18
N SER A 315 11.68 -17.56 -13.87
CA SER A 315 12.08 -18.87 -13.37
C SER A 315 12.61 -19.80 -14.46
N VAL A 316 12.32 -19.54 -15.74
CA VAL A 316 12.86 -20.36 -16.84
C VAL A 316 14.32 -19.98 -17.08
N GLN A 317 14.59 -18.67 -17.16
CA GLN A 317 15.95 -18.16 -17.35
C GLN A 317 16.75 -18.13 -16.04
N GLN A 318 16.09 -18.26 -14.89
CA GLN A 318 16.67 -18.13 -13.55
C GLN A 318 17.31 -16.74 -13.36
N LEU A 319 16.54 -15.69 -13.63
CA LEU A 319 16.98 -14.30 -13.63
C LEU A 319 15.99 -13.40 -12.88
N ALA A 320 16.51 -12.39 -12.17
CA ALA A 320 15.76 -11.23 -11.72
C ALA A 320 16.13 -10.03 -12.61
N ARG A 321 15.14 -9.24 -13.03
CA ARG A 321 15.37 -8.02 -13.81
C ARG A 321 14.47 -6.86 -13.43
N LEU A 322 14.92 -5.64 -13.69
CA LEU A 322 14.03 -4.49 -13.62
C LEU A 322 13.00 -4.57 -14.78
N PRO A 323 11.71 -4.35 -14.51
CA PRO A 323 10.71 -4.25 -15.56
C PRO A 323 11.09 -3.21 -16.63
N ARG A 324 10.85 -3.52 -17.91
CA ARG A 324 11.30 -2.67 -19.02
C ARG A 324 10.73 -1.26 -18.97
N ASP A 325 9.46 -1.10 -18.58
CA ASP A 325 8.81 0.19 -18.44
C ASP A 325 9.50 1.08 -17.38
N LYS A 326 10.02 0.47 -16.30
CA LYS A 326 10.81 1.14 -15.27
C LYS A 326 12.17 1.58 -15.82
N VAL A 327 12.85 0.73 -16.60
CA VAL A 327 14.10 1.09 -17.30
C VAL A 327 13.86 2.24 -18.28
N ASP A 328 12.86 2.15 -19.14
CA ASP A 328 12.52 3.19 -20.13
C ASP A 328 12.17 4.52 -19.46
N ARG A 329 11.55 4.50 -18.29
CA ARG A 329 11.27 5.70 -17.51
C ARG A 329 12.55 6.31 -16.94
N ILE A 330 13.44 5.48 -16.39
CA ILE A 330 14.75 5.94 -15.90
C ILE A 330 15.54 6.56 -17.05
N LEU A 331 15.62 5.90 -18.20
CA LEU A 331 16.28 6.42 -19.39
C LEU A 331 15.69 7.74 -19.88
N ARG A 332 14.36 7.85 -20.00
CA ARG A 332 13.70 9.12 -20.37
C ARG A 332 13.97 10.23 -19.35
N LEU A 333 14.00 9.90 -18.06
CA LEU A 333 14.33 10.87 -17.03
C LEU A 333 15.77 11.34 -17.18
N LEU A 334 16.74 10.44 -17.24
CA LEU A 334 18.17 10.76 -17.44
C LEU A 334 18.39 11.61 -18.70
N GLN A 335 17.73 11.26 -19.82
CA GLN A 335 17.78 12.04 -21.05
C GLN A 335 17.20 13.44 -20.86
N SER A 336 16.06 13.59 -20.20
CA SER A 336 15.47 14.91 -19.91
C SER A 336 16.39 15.76 -19.03
N TRP A 337 17.08 15.13 -18.09
CA TRP A 337 18.02 15.75 -17.16
C TRP A 337 19.31 16.22 -17.82
N SER A 338 19.81 15.45 -18.80
CA SER A 338 21.01 15.83 -19.58
C SER A 338 20.86 17.19 -20.28
N ARG A 339 19.63 17.61 -20.56
CA ARG A 339 19.31 18.87 -21.24
C ARG A 339 19.03 20.03 -20.29
N LYS A 340 18.84 19.77 -18.98
CA LYS A 340 18.55 20.81 -17.99
C LYS A 340 19.82 21.61 -17.66
N LYS A 341 19.69 22.95 -17.56
CA LYS A 341 20.78 23.85 -17.14
C LYS A 341 20.75 24.16 -15.64
N THR A 342 19.56 24.16 -15.07
CA THR A 342 19.27 24.41 -13.65
C THR A 342 18.12 23.50 -13.23
N CYS A 343 18.04 23.18 -11.94
CA CYS A 343 16.92 22.44 -11.37
C CYS A 343 16.59 22.97 -9.98
N THR A 344 15.40 22.69 -9.49
CA THR A 344 15.11 22.80 -8.06
C THR A 344 15.67 21.59 -7.34
N ARG A 345 15.92 21.68 -6.04
CA ARG A 345 16.28 20.49 -5.27
C ARG A 345 15.14 19.46 -5.23
N ARG A 346 13.87 19.85 -5.32
CA ARG A 346 12.74 18.89 -5.47
C ARG A 346 12.86 18.08 -6.76
N ASP A 347 13.25 18.72 -7.86
CA ASP A 347 13.55 18.00 -9.10
C ASP A 347 14.67 17.00 -8.83
N LEU A 348 15.76 17.46 -8.20
CA LEU A 348 16.91 16.62 -7.89
C LEU A 348 16.55 15.46 -6.97
N GLU A 349 15.74 15.69 -5.93
CA GLU A 349 15.14 14.65 -5.09
C GLU A 349 14.27 13.70 -5.89
N SER A 350 13.56 14.11 -6.94
CA SER A 350 12.78 13.15 -7.74
C SER A 350 13.68 12.26 -8.61
N LEU A 351 14.79 12.80 -9.12
CA LEU A 351 15.82 12.02 -9.81
C LEU A 351 16.57 11.11 -8.83
N ILE A 352 16.92 11.65 -7.67
CA ILE A 352 17.63 10.99 -6.59
C ILE A 352 16.71 10.03 -5.82
N ASP A 353 15.41 10.18 -5.72
CA ASP A 353 14.53 9.16 -5.09
C ASP A 353 14.41 7.93 -6.00
N LEU A 354 14.67 8.11 -7.29
CA LEU A 354 14.94 7.03 -8.24
C LEU A 354 16.38 6.48 -8.14
N LEU A 355 17.32 7.16 -7.45
CA LEU A 355 18.78 6.89 -7.40
C LEU A 355 19.46 6.95 -5.98
N CYS A 356 18.72 7.10 -4.87
CA CYS A 356 19.03 7.32 -3.41
C CYS A 356 19.37 8.74 -2.80
N CYS A 357 18.40 9.33 -2.04
CA CYS A 357 18.37 10.31 -0.89
C CYS A 357 19.14 11.69 -0.78
N PHE A 358 18.47 12.85 -0.48
CA PHE A 358 18.99 14.08 0.28
C PHE A 358 17.87 15.10 0.76
N ARG A 359 18.14 16.11 1.66
CA ARG A 359 17.17 17.08 2.34
C ARG A 359 17.32 18.63 2.09
N HIS A 360 16.20 19.39 2.29
CA HIS A 360 15.81 20.86 2.19
C HIS A 360 15.32 21.63 0.90
N ARG A 361 14.02 21.97 0.81
CA ARG A 361 13.17 21.97 -0.43
C ARG A 361 13.31 23.01 -1.56
N ASP A 362 13.79 24.24 -1.38
CA ASP A 362 13.51 25.30 -2.40
C ASP A 362 14.71 26.19 -2.83
N HIS A 363 15.92 25.64 -2.94
CA HIS A 363 17.07 26.34 -3.54
C HIS A 363 17.29 25.92 -5.01
N PRO A 364 17.45 26.86 -5.96
CA PRO A 364 17.84 26.53 -7.32
C PRO A 364 19.30 26.07 -7.36
N ILE A 365 19.54 24.87 -7.91
CA ILE A 365 20.87 24.30 -8.04
C ILE A 365 21.31 24.43 -9.51
N ARG A 366 22.49 24.99 -9.71
CA ARG A 366 23.15 25.00 -11.02
C ARG A 366 23.88 23.69 -11.22
N LEU A 367 23.56 22.98 -12.29
CA LEU A 367 24.18 21.70 -12.62
C LEU A 367 25.59 21.94 -13.16
N ASN A 368 26.60 21.47 -12.42
CA ASN A 368 28.01 21.63 -12.78
C ASN A 368 28.46 20.54 -13.77
N VAL A 369 29.73 20.61 -14.20
CA VAL A 369 30.29 19.69 -15.20
C VAL A 369 30.36 18.25 -14.68
N GLU A 370 30.73 18.06 -13.41
CA GLU A 370 30.83 16.72 -12.81
C GLU A 370 29.46 16.03 -12.73
N PHE A 371 28.40 16.73 -12.33
CA PHE A 371 27.04 16.17 -12.36
C PHE A 371 26.61 15.73 -13.76
N ARG A 372 27.05 16.44 -14.81
CA ARG A 372 26.77 16.04 -16.20
C ARG A 372 27.55 14.80 -16.61
N ARG A 373 28.77 14.63 -16.10
CA ARG A 373 29.55 13.40 -16.29
C ARG A 373 28.89 12.23 -15.60
N ASP A 374 28.40 12.40 -14.37
CA ASP A 374 27.65 11.36 -13.66
C ASP A 374 26.37 10.97 -14.42
N LEU A 375 25.59 11.96 -14.88
CA LEU A 375 24.41 11.70 -15.70
C LEU A 375 24.76 10.94 -16.99
N GLN A 376 25.85 11.31 -17.66
CA GLN A 376 26.30 10.64 -18.87
C GLN A 376 26.78 9.22 -18.58
N TRP A 377 27.48 9.01 -17.45
CA TRP A 377 27.88 7.69 -16.98
C TRP A 377 26.65 6.81 -16.71
N TRP A 378 25.66 7.31 -15.97
CA TRP A 378 24.40 6.60 -15.74
C TRP A 378 23.64 6.32 -17.04
N LEU A 379 23.64 7.26 -17.99
CA LEU A 379 23.01 7.06 -19.29
C LEU A 379 23.70 5.93 -20.07
N SER A 380 25.03 5.95 -20.17
CA SER A 380 25.80 4.89 -20.82
C SER A 380 25.61 3.56 -20.09
N PHE A 381 25.69 3.57 -18.76
CA PHE A 381 25.48 2.39 -17.92
C PHE A 381 24.09 1.79 -18.16
N PHE A 382 23.00 2.55 -18.10
CA PHE A 382 21.66 1.99 -18.34
C PHE A 382 21.39 1.60 -19.80
N LEU A 383 22.15 2.11 -20.76
CA LEU A 383 22.09 1.67 -22.16
C LEU A 383 22.80 0.32 -22.37
N GLU A 384 23.89 0.07 -21.64
CA GLU A 384 24.70 -1.16 -21.77
C GLU A 384 24.30 -2.24 -20.74
N TRP A 385 23.88 -1.82 -19.54
CA TRP A 385 23.48 -2.69 -18.45
C TRP A 385 22.12 -3.31 -18.74
N LYS A 386 22.11 -4.64 -18.85
CA LYS A 386 20.89 -5.39 -19.18
C LYS A 386 19.86 -5.43 -18.04
N GLY A 387 20.19 -4.90 -16.86
CA GLY A 387 19.28 -4.90 -15.71
C GLY A 387 19.02 -6.28 -15.14
N VAL A 388 19.91 -7.25 -15.41
CA VAL A 388 19.74 -8.68 -15.11
C VAL A 388 20.67 -9.08 -13.96
N SER A 389 20.11 -9.77 -12.98
CA SER A 389 20.83 -10.51 -11.95
C SER A 389 20.49 -12.00 -12.11
N PHE A 390 21.50 -12.85 -12.14
CA PHE A 390 21.30 -14.31 -12.17
C PHE A 390 20.93 -14.81 -10.80
N PHE A 391 20.03 -15.80 -10.73
CA PHE A 391 19.78 -16.49 -9.48
C PHE A 391 21.02 -17.30 -9.11
N LEU A 392 21.69 -16.91 -8.04
CA LEU A 392 22.86 -17.62 -7.54
C LEU A 392 22.40 -18.80 -6.68
N ALA A 393 22.64 -20.03 -7.16
CA ALA A 393 22.48 -21.21 -6.32
C ALA A 393 23.69 -21.32 -5.38
N PRO A 394 23.50 -21.50 -4.06
CA PRO A 394 24.59 -21.88 -3.16
C PRO A 394 24.93 -23.36 -3.36
N ALA A 395 25.36 -23.74 -4.56
CA ALA A 395 26.08 -24.98 -4.73
C ALA A 395 27.53 -24.72 -4.33
N VAL A 396 28.09 -25.54 -3.44
CA VAL A 396 29.54 -25.67 -3.29
C VAL A 396 30.05 -26.37 -4.57
N SER A 397 30.03 -25.66 -5.70
CA SER A 397 30.81 -26.05 -6.86
C SER A 397 32.25 -25.65 -6.58
N GLN A 398 33.20 -26.49 -6.96
CA GLN A 398 34.59 -26.04 -7.10
C GLN A 398 34.57 -24.85 -8.07
N LEU A 399 34.78 -23.65 -7.54
CA LEU A 399 34.77 -22.38 -8.28
C LEU A 399 35.62 -22.53 -9.55
N PRO A 400 35.11 -22.23 -10.76
CA PRO A 400 35.98 -21.57 -11.72
C PRO A 400 36.14 -20.12 -11.23
N ASP A 401 37.38 -19.77 -10.86
CA ASP A 401 37.90 -18.44 -10.50
C ASP A 401 36.84 -17.33 -10.35
N LEU A 402 36.26 -17.19 -9.15
CA LEU A 402 35.49 -16.00 -8.80
C LEU A 402 36.45 -14.82 -8.67
N VAL A 403 36.63 -14.07 -9.76
CA VAL A 403 37.41 -12.83 -9.78
C VAL A 403 36.51 -11.69 -9.33
N ILE A 404 36.52 -11.39 -8.04
CA ILE A 404 35.90 -10.17 -7.51
C ILE A 404 36.84 -9.00 -7.79
N SER A 405 36.37 -8.03 -8.57
CA SER A 405 37.13 -6.82 -8.84
C SER A 405 36.51 -5.67 -8.05
N SER A 406 37.22 -5.23 -7.00
CA SER A 406 36.85 -4.04 -6.24
C SER A 406 37.77 -2.88 -6.59
N ASP A 407 37.20 -1.72 -6.86
CA ASP A 407 37.96 -0.47 -6.98
C ASP A 407 37.46 0.54 -5.95
N ALA A 408 38.39 1.33 -5.43
CA ALA A 408 38.16 2.35 -4.43
C ALA A 408 38.71 3.68 -4.94
N SER A 409 37.80 4.59 -5.26
CA SER A 409 38.17 5.98 -5.50
C SER A 409 38.35 6.64 -4.13
N GLY A 410 39.59 7.03 -3.82
CA GLY A 410 40.06 7.43 -2.49
C GLY A 410 39.25 8.50 -1.73
N SER A 411 38.29 9.18 -2.36
CA SER A 411 37.41 10.16 -1.71
C SER A 411 35.90 10.02 -1.97
N CYS A 412 35.42 9.13 -2.85
CA CYS A 412 34.02 9.20 -3.34
C CYS A 412 33.22 7.89 -3.40
N GLY A 413 33.73 6.75 -2.95
CA GLY A 413 32.93 5.53 -2.77
C GLY A 413 33.62 4.25 -3.23
N PHE A 414 32.99 3.13 -2.87
CA PHE A 414 33.47 1.78 -3.16
C PHE A 414 32.53 1.11 -4.16
N GLY A 415 33.10 0.48 -5.19
CA GLY A 415 32.39 -0.37 -6.14
C GLY A 415 33.02 -1.74 -6.20
N ALA A 416 32.22 -2.79 -6.20
CA ALA A 416 32.67 -4.15 -6.44
C ALA A 416 31.79 -4.78 -7.52
N LEU A 417 32.42 -5.45 -8.48
CA LEU A 417 31.79 -6.29 -9.50
C LEU A 417 32.09 -7.77 -9.23
#